data_AF-A0A9W8KW71-F1
#
_entry.id   AF-A0A9W8KW71-F1
#
_cell.length_a   1.000
_cell.length_b   1.000
_cell.length_c   1.000
_cell.angle_alpha   90.00
_cell.angle_beta   90.00
_cell.angle_gamma   90.00
#
_symmetry.space_group_name_H-M   'P 1'
#
loop_
_entity.id
_entity.type
_entity.pdbx_description
1 polymer ?
#
loop_
_entity_poly.entity_id
_entity_poly.type
_entity_poly.pdbx_seq_one_letter_code
_entity_poly.pdbx_strand_id
1 'polypeptide(L)'
;MSTSTAPSYVFKYFALSGLGETSRLLLTMANVEWIEENPEWPQEKSSQPFGRLPVLIEKNPDGDFVLSESGTIERYLARKYKLIPEDLKEAARQEQLRDQMCDVITNYFIAKTGEKEAKTRHDELIKKLKEVLANALKNNGSNGRFLGDKLTYIDLYIYSFFKFLIPHTKTDAPQLADDFVGLITPDVAKLIATVREEPRLQACLAEDNKHFSFLN
;
A
#
# COMPACT_ATOMS: atom_id res chain seq x y z
N MET A 1 16.96 30.27 13.04
CA MET A 1 15.85 29.97 13.96
C MET A 1 14.98 28.93 13.27
N SER A 2 15.05 27.67 13.69
CA SER A 2 14.17 26.63 13.13
C SER A 2 12.80 26.78 13.77
N THR A 3 11.83 27.30 13.03
CA THR A 3 10.43 27.15 13.40
C THR A 3 10.09 25.68 13.24
N SER A 4 10.02 24.95 14.36
CA SER A 4 9.37 23.63 14.37
C SER A 4 7.90 23.88 14.02
N THR A 5 7.56 23.71 12.75
CA THR A 5 6.17 23.65 12.30
C THR A 5 5.55 22.39 12.90
N ALA A 6 4.47 22.55 13.66
CA ALA A 6 3.72 21.40 14.17
C ALA A 6 3.34 20.45 13.02
N PRO A 7 3.32 19.12 13.26
CA PRO A 7 3.02 18.16 12.20
C PRO A 7 1.62 18.41 11.64
N SER A 8 1.50 18.39 10.31
CA SER A 8 0.22 18.53 9.62
C SER A 8 -0.64 17.27 9.79
N TYR A 9 -0.01 16.12 10.05
CA TYR A 9 -0.68 14.84 10.20
C TYR A 9 -0.17 14.02 11.39
N VAL A 10 -1.09 13.29 12.02
CA VAL A 10 -0.79 12.14 12.88
C VAL A 10 -1.36 10.90 12.19
N PHE A 11 -0.52 9.90 11.96
CA PHE A 11 -0.94 8.62 11.42
C PHE A 11 -0.85 7.54 12.49
N LYS A 12 -1.99 6.90 12.80
CA LYS A 12 -2.09 5.85 13.81
C LYS A 12 -2.15 4.50 13.15
N TYR A 13 -1.15 3.65 13.40
CA TYR A 13 -1.15 2.26 12.96
C TYR A 13 -0.21 1.39 13.80
N PHE A 14 -0.23 0.08 13.59
CA PHE A 14 0.76 -0.81 14.19
C PHE A 14 2.17 -0.56 13.62
N ALA A 15 3.21 -0.88 14.41
CA ALA A 15 4.61 -0.86 13.99
C ALA A 15 4.95 -2.02 13.03
N LEU A 16 4.20 -2.10 11.92
CA LEU A 16 4.36 -3.03 10.80
C LEU A 16 3.86 -2.34 9.52
N SER A 17 4.25 -2.85 8.34
CA SER A 17 3.79 -2.30 7.06
C SER A 17 2.28 -2.45 6.87
N GLY A 18 1.81 -3.67 6.62
CA GLY A 18 0.39 -4.02 6.55
C GLY A 18 -0.44 -3.02 5.73
N LEU A 19 -1.62 -2.66 6.27
CA LEU A 19 -2.53 -1.70 5.65
C LEU A 19 -2.11 -0.23 5.84
N GLY A 20 -1.04 0.05 6.59
CA GLY A 20 -0.57 1.41 6.86
C GLY A 20 0.50 1.89 5.88
N GLU A 21 1.22 0.96 5.24
CA GLU A 21 2.40 1.26 4.44
C GLU A 21 2.16 2.27 3.32
N THR A 22 1.11 2.05 2.52
CA THR A 22 0.78 2.95 1.41
C THR A 22 0.51 4.38 1.90
N SER A 23 -0.11 4.54 3.06
CA SER A 23 -0.37 5.87 3.65
C SER A 23 0.93 6.56 4.08
N ARG A 24 1.88 5.81 4.67
CA ARG A 24 3.22 6.34 5.01
C ARG A 24 3.96 6.80 3.76
N LEU A 25 3.94 6.00 2.69
CA LEU A 25 4.55 6.36 1.41
C LEU A 25 3.89 7.60 0.79
N LEU A 26 2.57 7.72 0.85
CA LEU A 26 1.84 8.88 0.33
C LEU A 26 2.18 10.17 1.09
N LEU A 27 2.19 10.13 2.42
CA LEU A 27 2.58 11.28 3.25
C LEU A 27 4.03 11.70 2.97
N THR A 28 4.93 10.73 2.83
CA THR A 28 6.34 10.97 2.52
C THR A 28 6.51 11.55 1.10
N MET A 29 5.84 10.97 0.10
CA MET A 29 5.90 11.44 -1.30
C MET A 29 5.30 12.84 -1.48
N ALA A 30 4.32 13.19 -0.64
CA ALA A 30 3.73 14.53 -0.58
C ALA A 30 4.66 15.56 0.09
N ASN A 31 5.75 15.12 0.73
CA ASN A 31 6.69 15.96 1.45
C ASN A 31 6.00 16.86 2.48
N VAL A 32 5.09 16.26 3.26
CA VAL A 32 4.39 16.93 4.36
C VAL A 32 4.95 16.46 5.70
N GLU A 33 4.91 17.33 6.71
CA GLU A 33 5.29 16.97 8.06
C GLU A 33 4.21 16.09 8.71
N TRP A 34 4.59 14.89 9.15
CA TRP A 34 3.71 13.94 9.80
C TRP A 34 4.45 13.16 10.88
N ILE A 35 3.70 12.69 11.89
CA ILE A 35 4.21 11.78 12.91
C ILE A 35 3.43 10.47 12.91
N GLU A 36 4.10 9.39 13.29
CA GLU A 36 3.48 8.10 13.53
C GLU A 36 3.19 7.91 15.02
N GLU A 37 1.98 7.46 15.34
CA GLU A 37 1.61 6.97 16.66
C GLU A 37 1.27 5.48 16.54
N ASN A 38 1.77 4.67 17.47
CA ASN A 38 1.48 3.24 17.53
C ASN A 38 0.62 2.92 18.75
N PRO A 39 -0.73 2.93 18.63
CA PRO A 39 -1.60 2.69 19.78
C PRO A 39 -1.41 1.31 20.40
N GLU A 40 -1.52 1.23 21.73
CA GLU A 40 -1.50 -0.03 22.47
C GLU A 40 -2.79 -0.81 22.25
N TRP A 41 -2.67 -2.07 21.82
CA TRP A 41 -3.83 -2.89 21.44
C TRP A 41 -3.96 -4.13 22.31
N PRO A 42 -5.16 -4.44 22.84
CA PRO A 42 -6.46 -3.84 22.54
C PRO A 42 -6.89 -2.63 23.40
N GLN A 43 -6.02 -2.09 24.27
CA GLN A 43 -6.33 -1.07 25.28
C GLN A 43 -6.93 0.21 24.68
N GLU A 44 -6.39 0.68 23.56
CA GLU A 44 -6.84 1.90 22.90
C GLU A 44 -7.88 1.65 21.79
N LYS A 45 -8.41 0.42 21.67
CA LYS A 45 -9.38 0.08 20.63
C LYS A 45 -10.63 0.93 20.69
N SER A 46 -11.26 1.04 21.86
CA SER A 46 -12.54 1.75 22.02
C SER A 46 -12.45 3.25 21.76
N SER A 47 -11.24 3.83 21.82
CA SER A 47 -11.02 5.25 21.53
C SER A 47 -10.74 5.55 20.06
N GLN A 48 -10.56 4.53 19.20
CA GLN A 48 -10.39 4.74 17.77
C GLN A 48 -11.74 4.77 17.03
N PRO A 49 -11.86 5.55 15.93
CA PRO A 49 -13.00 5.46 15.03
C PRO A 49 -13.29 4.01 14.61
N PHE A 50 -14.55 3.59 14.79
CA PHE A 50 -15.02 2.21 14.55
C PHE A 50 -14.29 1.11 15.34
N GLY A 51 -13.42 1.48 16.29
CA GLY A 51 -12.52 0.56 16.96
C GLY A 51 -11.56 -0.16 16.02
N ARG A 52 -11.02 0.56 15.03
CA ARG A 52 -10.12 0.03 13.99
C ARG A 52 -8.93 0.96 13.73
N LEU A 53 -7.91 0.38 13.11
CA LEU A 53 -6.74 1.06 12.54
C LEU A 53 -6.61 0.65 11.06
N PRO A 54 -6.02 1.48 10.17
CA PRO A 54 -5.39 2.78 10.45
C PRO A 54 -6.36 3.94 10.67
N VAL A 55 -5.84 5.01 11.28
CA VAL A 55 -6.51 6.31 11.45
C VAL A 55 -5.55 7.43 11.03
N LEU A 56 -6.03 8.36 10.22
CA LEU A 56 -5.34 9.61 9.89
C LEU A 56 -6.02 10.76 10.64
N ILE A 57 -5.22 11.60 11.27
CA ILE A 57 -5.66 12.86 11.86
C ILE A 57 -4.93 13.99 11.12
N GLU A 58 -5.67 14.81 10.40
CA GLU A 58 -5.17 16.04 9.80
C GLU A 58 -5.40 17.20 10.76
N LYS A 59 -4.33 17.89 11.15
CA LYS A 59 -4.37 19.01 12.09
C LYS A 59 -4.79 20.28 11.36
N ASN A 60 -5.91 20.88 11.77
CA ASN A 60 -6.36 22.17 11.25
C ASN A 60 -6.63 23.17 12.38
N PRO A 61 -6.50 24.49 12.11
CA PRO A 61 -6.80 25.54 13.11
C PRO A 61 -8.23 25.48 13.64
N ASP A 62 -9.19 25.08 12.80
CA ASP A 62 -10.62 25.04 13.14
C ASP A 62 -11.07 23.69 13.74
N GLY A 63 -10.13 22.76 13.93
CA GLY A 63 -10.37 21.43 14.47
C GLY A 63 -9.78 20.31 13.63
N ASP A 64 -9.39 19.23 14.29
CA ASP A 64 -8.80 18.07 13.65
C ASP A 64 -9.81 17.36 12.72
N PHE A 65 -9.39 17.03 11.50
CA PHE A 65 -10.13 16.14 10.62
C PHE A 65 -9.65 14.71 10.83
N VAL A 66 -10.54 13.81 11.26
CA VAL A 66 -10.21 12.42 11.60
C VAL A 66 -10.84 11.47 10.59
N LEU A 67 -10.04 10.57 10.02
CA LEU A 67 -10.44 9.62 9.00
C LEU A 67 -9.91 8.22 9.31
N SER A 68 -10.75 7.19 9.15
CA SER A 68 -10.36 5.78 9.25
C SER A 68 -10.58 5.03 7.93
N GLU A 69 -10.17 3.77 7.88
CA GLU A 69 -10.15 2.89 6.70
C GLU A 69 -8.99 3.17 5.73
N SER A 70 -8.09 2.20 5.59
CA SER A 70 -6.84 2.36 4.82
C SER A 70 -7.08 2.86 3.40
N GLY A 71 -8.01 2.24 2.68
CA GLY A 71 -8.30 2.63 1.30
C GLY A 71 -8.88 4.04 1.18
N THR A 72 -9.68 4.47 2.17
CA THR A 72 -10.23 5.82 2.20
C THR A 72 -9.15 6.85 2.48
N ILE A 73 -8.26 6.57 3.44
CA ILE A 73 -7.10 7.41 3.76
C ILE A 73 -6.17 7.55 2.54
N GLU A 74 -5.80 6.44 1.92
CA GLU A 74 -4.97 6.41 0.71
C GLU A 74 -5.56 7.29 -0.39
N ARG A 75 -6.86 7.12 -0.68
CA ARG A 75 -7.61 7.86 -1.69
C ARG A 75 -7.73 9.35 -1.37
N TYR A 76 -7.90 9.70 -0.09
CA TYR A 76 -7.93 11.10 0.37
C TYR A 76 -6.58 11.78 0.14
N LEU A 77 -5.49 11.17 0.62
CA LEU A 77 -4.13 11.69 0.45
C LEU A 77 -3.74 11.77 -1.02
N ALA A 78 -4.05 10.73 -1.81
CA ALA A 78 -3.73 10.69 -3.22
C ALA A 78 -4.41 11.81 -4.01
N ARG A 79 -5.71 12.07 -3.75
CA ARG A 79 -6.42 13.21 -4.37
C ARG A 79 -5.86 14.55 -3.89
N LYS A 80 -5.66 14.72 -2.59
CA LYS A 80 -5.19 15.99 -2.00
C LYS A 80 -3.83 16.42 -2.56
N TYR A 81 -2.92 15.45 -2.74
CA TYR A 81 -1.56 15.71 -3.21
C TYR A 81 -1.33 15.38 -4.69
N LYS A 82 -2.40 15.18 -5.46
CA LYS A 82 -2.33 14.91 -6.91
C LYS A 82 -1.45 13.70 -7.26
N LEU A 83 -1.51 12.67 -6.42
CA LEU A 83 -0.87 11.36 -6.62
C LEU A 83 -1.85 10.33 -7.19
N ILE A 84 -2.91 10.79 -7.85
CA ILE A 84 -3.86 10.01 -8.63
C ILE A 84 -4.26 10.87 -9.84
N PRO A 85 -4.58 10.28 -11.02
CA PRO A 85 -5.01 11.04 -12.18
C PRO A 85 -6.23 11.92 -11.90
N GLU A 86 -6.29 13.08 -12.56
CA GLU A 86 -7.49 13.94 -12.54
C GLU A 86 -8.60 13.40 -13.46
N ASP A 87 -8.26 12.61 -14.49
CA ASP A 87 -9.25 11.89 -15.29
C ASP A 87 -9.95 10.84 -14.44
N LEU A 88 -11.28 10.95 -14.38
CA LEU A 88 -12.12 10.12 -13.52
C LEU A 88 -12.03 8.63 -13.86
N LYS A 89 -11.87 8.27 -15.14
CA LYS A 89 -11.82 6.86 -15.57
C LYS A 89 -10.47 6.25 -15.25
N GLU A 90 -9.40 7.02 -15.42
CA GLU A 90 -8.05 6.60 -15.05
C GLU A 90 -7.92 6.44 -13.53
N ALA A 91 -8.42 7.40 -12.75
CA ALA A 91 -8.50 7.29 -11.29
C ALA A 91 -9.28 6.05 -10.86
N ALA A 92 -10.49 5.85 -11.41
CA ALA A 92 -11.33 4.71 -11.06
C ALA A 92 -10.67 3.35 -11.36
N ARG A 93 -9.86 3.25 -12.43
CA ARG A 93 -9.11 2.02 -12.75
C ARG A 93 -8.01 1.73 -11.72
N GLN A 94 -7.35 2.75 -11.19
CA GLN A 94 -6.39 2.58 -10.10
C GLN A 94 -7.10 2.12 -8.83
N GLU A 95 -8.26 2.70 -8.53
CA GLU A 95 -9.08 2.33 -7.36
C GLU A 95 -9.59 0.90 -7.45
N GLN A 96 -10.06 0.50 -8.64
CA GLN A 96 -10.44 -0.88 -8.93
C GLN A 96 -9.30 -1.86 -8.65
N LEU A 97 -8.09 -1.60 -9.16
CA LEU A 97 -6.96 -2.51 -8.95
C LEU A 97 -6.60 -2.61 -7.46
N ARG A 98 -6.60 -1.48 -6.74
CA ARG A 98 -6.34 -1.46 -5.30
C ARG A 98 -7.33 -2.34 -4.54
N ASP A 99 -8.62 -2.22 -4.85
CA ASP A 99 -9.67 -2.98 -4.17
C ASP A 99 -9.57 -4.48 -4.52
N GLN A 100 -9.25 -4.83 -5.77
CA GLN A 100 -8.99 -6.22 -6.18
C GLN A 100 -7.79 -6.84 -5.45
N MET A 101 -6.72 -6.08 -5.25
CA MET A 101 -5.56 -6.54 -4.49
C MET A 101 -5.88 -6.71 -2.99
N CYS A 102 -6.80 -5.92 -2.44
CA CYS A 102 -7.33 -6.16 -1.09
C CYS A 102 -8.15 -7.44 -0.99
N ASP A 103 -8.92 -7.79 -2.02
CA ASP A 103 -9.62 -9.07 -2.07
C ASP A 103 -8.64 -10.24 -2.08
N VAL A 104 -7.51 -10.12 -2.79
CA VAL A 104 -6.43 -11.11 -2.76
C VAL A 104 -5.87 -11.27 -1.35
N ILE A 105 -5.54 -10.17 -0.67
CA ILE A 105 -5.05 -10.20 0.72
C ILE A 105 -6.06 -10.88 1.65
N THR A 106 -7.33 -10.50 1.54
CA THR A 106 -8.42 -11.05 2.37
C THR A 106 -8.57 -12.54 2.15
N ASN A 107 -8.60 -13.00 0.90
CA ASN A 107 -8.72 -14.42 0.58
C ASN A 107 -7.48 -15.22 0.99
N TYR A 108 -6.28 -14.64 0.92
CA TYR A 108 -5.09 -15.26 1.48
C TYR A 108 -5.22 -15.51 2.99
N PHE A 109 -5.68 -14.51 3.75
CA PHE A 109 -5.86 -14.67 5.20
C PHE A 109 -6.94 -15.68 5.58
N ILE A 110 -7.95 -15.88 4.73
CA ILE A 110 -8.97 -16.93 4.95
C ILE A 110 -8.40 -18.29 4.52
N ALA A 111 -7.80 -18.39 3.32
CA ALA A 111 -7.22 -19.61 2.79
C ALA A 111 -6.14 -20.20 3.71
N LYS A 112 -5.34 -19.35 4.38
CA LYS A 112 -4.32 -19.83 5.33
C LYS A 112 -4.90 -20.54 6.56
N THR A 113 -6.20 -20.38 6.84
CA THR A 113 -6.88 -21.11 7.92
C THR A 113 -7.25 -22.56 7.54
N GLY A 114 -7.05 -22.96 6.28
CA GLY A 114 -7.37 -24.29 5.76
C GLY A 114 -8.75 -24.40 5.09
N GLU A 115 -9.45 -23.29 4.92
CA GLU A 115 -10.74 -23.26 4.23
C GLU A 115 -10.58 -23.54 2.72
N LYS A 116 -11.18 -24.65 2.24
CA LYS A 116 -11.02 -25.12 0.87
C LYS A 116 -11.57 -24.14 -0.18
N GLU A 117 -12.75 -23.58 0.06
CA GLU A 117 -13.39 -22.63 -0.87
C GLU A 117 -12.56 -21.35 -1.00
N ALA A 118 -12.04 -20.84 0.11
CA ALA A 118 -11.14 -19.70 0.11
C ALA A 118 -9.81 -19.97 -0.61
N LYS A 119 -9.24 -21.19 -0.51
CA LYS A 119 -8.03 -21.54 -1.27
C LYS A 119 -8.30 -21.57 -2.78
N THR A 120 -9.40 -22.17 -3.22
CA THR A 120 -9.81 -22.12 -4.64
C THR A 120 -9.99 -20.68 -5.12
N ARG A 121 -10.66 -19.84 -4.32
CA ARG A 121 -10.86 -18.43 -4.65
C ARG A 121 -9.57 -17.63 -4.67
N HIS A 122 -8.65 -17.89 -3.75
CA HIS A 122 -7.30 -17.31 -3.72
C HIS A 122 -6.56 -17.65 -5.02
N ASP A 123 -6.54 -18.92 -5.43
CA ASP A 123 -5.84 -19.36 -6.66
C ASP A 123 -6.41 -18.67 -7.92
N GLU A 124 -7.73 -18.55 -8.01
CA GLU A 124 -8.38 -17.82 -9.09
C GLU A 124 -8.03 -16.32 -9.09
N LEU A 125 -8.01 -15.68 -7.93
CA LEU A 125 -7.69 -14.28 -7.79
C LEU A 125 -6.21 -14.00 -8.11
N ILE A 126 -5.29 -14.86 -7.67
CA ILE A 126 -3.86 -14.77 -8.02
C ILE A 126 -3.67 -14.83 -9.53
N LYS A 127 -4.31 -15.81 -10.20
CA LYS A 127 -4.23 -15.92 -11.66
C LYS A 127 -4.75 -14.66 -12.36
N LYS A 128 -5.92 -14.16 -11.95
CA LYS A 128 -6.52 -12.95 -12.53
C LYS A 128 -5.66 -11.71 -12.27
N LEU A 129 -5.13 -11.55 -11.05
CA LEU A 129 -4.27 -10.43 -10.70
C LEU A 129 -3.00 -10.42 -11.55
N LYS A 130 -2.40 -11.59 -11.80
CA LYS A 130 -1.23 -11.72 -12.69
C LYS A 130 -1.54 -11.19 -14.09
N GLU A 131 -2.68 -11.59 -14.66
CA GLU A 131 -3.11 -11.16 -15.99
C GLU A 131 -3.40 -9.65 -16.03
N VAL A 132 -4.10 -9.12 -15.02
CA VAL A 132 -4.42 -7.70 -14.91
C VAL A 132 -3.17 -6.84 -14.79
N LEU A 133 -2.22 -7.18 -13.90
CA LEU A 133 -0.98 -6.45 -13.72
C LEU A 133 -0.12 -6.47 -14.99
N ALA A 134 0.07 -7.65 -15.59
CA ALA A 134 0.86 -7.79 -16.81
C ALA A 134 0.28 -6.95 -17.96
N ASN A 135 -1.04 -7.00 -18.16
CA ASN A 135 -1.70 -6.23 -19.21
C ASN A 135 -1.62 -4.72 -18.93
N ALA A 136 -1.86 -4.28 -17.70
CA ALA A 136 -1.82 -2.87 -17.35
C ALA A 136 -0.42 -2.27 -17.57
N LEU A 137 0.62 -2.95 -17.08
CA LEU A 137 2.00 -2.47 -17.22
C LEU A 137 2.46 -2.47 -18.69
N LYS A 138 2.11 -3.51 -19.45
CA LYS A 138 2.41 -3.56 -20.89
C LYS A 138 1.70 -2.45 -21.66
N ASN A 139 0.44 -2.16 -21.33
CA ASN A 139 -0.32 -1.09 -21.96
C ASN A 139 0.27 0.30 -21.66
N ASN A 140 0.96 0.46 -20.53
CA ASN A 140 1.75 1.65 -20.21
C ASN A 140 3.19 1.60 -20.76
N GLY A 141 3.48 0.68 -21.68
CA GLY A 141 4.79 0.54 -22.33
C GLY A 141 5.88 -0.08 -21.46
N SER A 142 5.52 -0.81 -20.40
CA SER A 142 6.46 -1.47 -19.48
C SER A 142 7.52 -0.50 -18.94
N ASN A 143 7.10 0.73 -18.65
CA ASN A 143 8.00 1.84 -18.30
C ASN A 143 8.31 1.93 -16.79
N GLY A 144 7.88 0.93 -16.00
CA GLY A 144 8.06 0.90 -14.54
C GLY A 144 6.99 1.67 -13.75
N ARG A 145 5.88 2.05 -14.39
CA ARG A 145 4.75 2.74 -13.76
C ARG A 145 3.44 2.16 -14.28
N PHE A 146 2.40 2.25 -13.47
CA PHE A 146 1.07 1.77 -13.82
C PHE A 146 0.42 2.61 -14.91
N LEU A 147 0.59 3.94 -14.86
CA LEU A 147 -0.01 4.86 -15.80
C LEU A 147 0.87 6.09 -16.03
N GLY A 148 1.03 6.48 -17.30
CA GLY A 148 1.76 7.69 -17.69
C GLY A 148 3.24 7.63 -17.32
N ASP A 149 3.81 8.79 -17.01
CA ASP A 149 5.24 9.00 -16.75
C ASP A 149 5.56 9.34 -15.29
N LYS A 150 4.55 9.38 -14.41
CA LYS A 150 4.68 9.70 -12.98
C LYS A 150 4.19 8.56 -12.12
N LEU A 151 4.82 8.40 -10.96
CA LEU A 151 4.30 7.50 -9.93
C LEU A 151 2.98 8.05 -9.38
N THR A 152 2.00 7.18 -9.23
CA THR A 152 0.74 7.46 -8.55
C THR A 152 0.57 6.50 -7.36
N TYR A 153 -0.46 6.71 -6.56
CA TYR A 153 -0.69 5.93 -5.33
C TYR A 153 -0.82 4.43 -5.59
N ILE A 154 -1.27 4.02 -6.78
CA ILE A 154 -1.36 2.60 -7.12
C ILE A 154 0.02 1.95 -7.28
N ASP A 155 1.03 2.68 -7.77
CA ASP A 155 2.40 2.18 -7.83
C ASP A 155 2.95 1.93 -6.41
N LEU A 156 2.68 2.88 -5.50
CA LEU A 156 3.05 2.77 -4.09
C LEU A 156 2.31 1.62 -3.39
N TYR A 157 1.04 1.43 -3.73
CA TYR A 157 0.24 0.33 -3.21
C TYR A 157 0.75 -1.02 -3.71
N ILE A 158 1.10 -1.15 -5.00
CA ILE A 158 1.70 -2.37 -5.57
C ILE A 158 3.02 -2.69 -4.86
N TYR A 159 3.89 -1.69 -4.67
CA TYR A 159 5.11 -1.85 -3.89
C TYR A 159 4.82 -2.35 -2.47
N SER A 160 3.89 -1.70 -1.77
CA SER A 160 3.52 -2.01 -0.39
C SER A 160 2.93 -3.42 -0.25
N PHE A 161 2.12 -3.84 -1.22
CA PHE A 161 1.53 -5.16 -1.32
C PHE A 161 2.62 -6.24 -1.32
N PHE A 162 3.63 -6.11 -2.18
CA PHE A 162 4.72 -7.09 -2.26
C PHE A 162 5.67 -7.00 -1.06
N LYS A 163 5.96 -5.79 -0.58
CA LYS A 163 6.77 -5.56 0.63
C LYS A 163 6.18 -6.29 1.84
N PHE A 164 4.85 -6.26 1.98
CA PHE A 164 4.16 -6.91 3.08
C PHE A 164 4.01 -8.42 2.87
N LEU A 165 3.45 -8.85 1.73
CA LEU A 165 3.01 -10.23 1.57
C LEU A 165 4.17 -11.22 1.46
N ILE A 166 5.25 -10.90 0.73
CA ILE A 166 6.29 -11.90 0.47
C ILE A 166 7.01 -12.36 1.74
N PRO A 167 7.49 -11.46 2.62
CA PRO A 167 8.06 -11.88 3.90
C PRO A 167 7.01 -12.58 4.78
N HIS A 168 5.79 -12.04 4.83
CA HIS A 168 4.73 -12.57 5.69
C HIS A 168 4.31 -13.99 5.29
N THR A 169 4.12 -14.27 4.00
CA THR A 169 3.72 -15.58 3.51
C THR A 169 4.82 -16.63 3.70
N LYS A 170 6.10 -16.25 3.54
CA LYS A 170 7.23 -17.15 3.81
C LYS A 170 7.28 -17.62 5.26
N THR A 171 6.81 -16.81 6.20
CA THR A 171 6.77 -17.16 7.62
C THR A 171 5.48 -17.86 8.01
N ASP A 172 4.32 -17.32 7.61
CA ASP A 172 3.01 -17.75 8.10
C ASP A 172 2.38 -18.90 7.31
N ALA A 173 2.62 -18.94 6.00
CA ALA A 173 2.00 -19.90 5.08
C ALA A 173 2.93 -20.20 3.89
N PRO A 174 4.07 -20.89 4.12
CA PRO A 174 5.08 -21.12 3.08
C PRO A 174 4.53 -21.76 1.81
N GLN A 175 3.50 -22.60 1.93
CA GLN A 175 2.79 -23.24 0.83
C GLN A 175 2.04 -22.28 -0.11
N LEU A 176 1.84 -21.02 0.30
CA LEU A 176 1.21 -19.95 -0.50
C LEU A 176 2.23 -18.90 -0.94
N ALA A 177 3.50 -18.99 -0.52
CA ALA A 177 4.49 -17.96 -0.80
C ALA A 177 4.83 -17.87 -2.29
N ASP A 178 4.90 -19.01 -2.98
CA ASP A 178 5.22 -19.07 -4.41
C ASP A 178 4.13 -18.41 -5.28
N ASP A 179 2.88 -18.37 -4.80
CA ASP A 179 1.78 -17.68 -5.49
C ASP A 179 2.09 -16.19 -5.66
N PHE A 180 2.56 -15.54 -4.58
CA PHE A 180 2.90 -14.12 -4.58
C PHE A 180 4.23 -13.81 -5.26
N VAL A 181 5.24 -14.67 -5.09
CA VAL A 181 6.51 -14.54 -5.82
C VAL A 181 6.25 -14.65 -7.33
N GLY A 182 5.37 -15.56 -7.74
CA GLY A 182 4.97 -15.77 -9.14
C GLY A 182 4.21 -14.60 -9.79
N LEU A 183 3.77 -13.60 -9.01
CA LEU A 183 3.20 -12.35 -9.51
C LEU A 183 4.29 -11.33 -9.91
N ILE A 184 5.52 -11.46 -9.43
CA ILE A 184 6.61 -10.54 -9.78
C ILE A 184 7.19 -10.92 -11.15
N THR A 185 6.54 -10.41 -12.20
CA THR A 185 7.08 -10.43 -13.56
C THR A 185 8.19 -9.38 -13.72
N PRO A 186 8.97 -9.41 -14.82
CA PRO A 186 9.97 -8.36 -15.08
C PRO A 186 9.40 -6.94 -15.05
N ASP A 187 8.17 -6.74 -15.55
CA ASP A 187 7.51 -5.44 -15.55
C ASP A 187 7.11 -5.00 -14.13
N VAL A 188 6.64 -5.94 -13.30
CA VAL A 188 6.33 -5.67 -11.88
C VAL A 188 7.61 -5.38 -11.11
N ALA A 189 8.69 -6.15 -11.34
CA ALA A 189 9.99 -5.90 -10.73
C ALA A 189 10.53 -4.51 -11.09
N LYS A 190 10.36 -4.08 -12.34
CA LYS A 190 10.73 -2.73 -12.79
C LYS A 190 9.89 -1.64 -12.10
N LEU A 191 8.60 -1.87 -11.88
CA LEU A 191 7.77 -0.94 -11.10
C LEU A 191 8.25 -0.83 -9.65
N ILE A 192 8.51 -1.98 -9.00
CA ILE A 192 9.07 -2.01 -7.64
C ILE A 192 10.39 -1.25 -7.58
N ALA A 193 11.29 -1.45 -8.55
CA ALA A 193 12.54 -0.71 -8.64
C ALA A 193 12.31 0.80 -8.82
N THR A 194 11.36 1.19 -9.67
CA THR A 194 11.02 2.61 -9.91
C THR A 194 10.54 3.30 -8.63
N VAL A 195 9.71 2.63 -7.81
CA VAL A 195 9.30 3.14 -6.49
C VAL A 195 10.50 3.24 -5.55
N ARG A 196 11.39 2.24 -5.55
CA ARG A 196 12.60 2.22 -4.72
C ARG A 196 13.63 3.29 -5.09
N GLU A 197 13.61 3.76 -6.32
CA GLU A 197 14.53 4.79 -6.82
C GLU A 197 13.96 6.22 -6.69
N GLU A 198 12.68 6.37 -6.29
CA GLU A 198 12.06 7.68 -6.11
C GLU A 198 12.81 8.48 -5.03
N PRO A 199 13.43 9.63 -5.37
CA PRO A 199 14.24 10.40 -4.43
C PRO A 199 13.47 10.84 -3.18
N ARG A 200 12.18 11.15 -3.32
CA ARG A 200 11.34 11.57 -2.18
C ARG A 200 11.10 10.46 -1.16
N LEU A 201 11.21 9.20 -1.56
CA LEU A 201 10.95 8.05 -0.70
C LEU A 201 12.22 7.48 -0.04
N GLN A 202 13.40 7.93 -0.42
CA GLN A 202 14.67 7.32 0.06
C GLN A 202 14.79 7.30 1.59
N ALA A 203 14.30 8.33 2.27
CA ALA A 203 14.35 8.41 3.72
C ALA A 203 13.57 7.29 4.42
N CYS A 204 12.40 6.90 3.89
CA CYS A 204 11.58 5.82 4.47
C CYS A 204 11.93 4.43 3.93
N LEU A 205 12.58 4.35 2.76
CA LEU A 205 12.95 3.08 2.12
C LEU A 205 14.35 2.56 2.50
N ALA A 206 15.16 3.35 3.23
CA ALA A 206 16.52 2.97 3.61
C ALA A 206 16.60 1.65 4.41
N GLU A 207 15.51 1.26 5.09
CA GLU A 207 15.41 0.04 5.88
C GLU A 207 14.88 -1.18 5.08
N ASP A 208 14.36 -0.97 3.87
CA ASP A 208 13.63 -1.98 3.08
C ASP A 208 14.49 -2.96 2.30
N ASN A 209 15.81 -2.75 2.27
CA ASN A 209 16.74 -3.55 1.47
C ASN A 209 16.75 -5.05 1.80
N LYS A 210 16.20 -5.45 2.96
CA LYS A 210 16.06 -6.86 3.35
C LYS A 210 14.85 -7.56 2.71
N HIS A 211 13.78 -6.82 2.37
CA HIS A 211 12.51 -7.41 1.96
C HIS A 211 12.48 -7.83 0.49
N PHE A 212 13.36 -7.27 -0.35
CA PHE A 212 13.45 -7.55 -1.79
C PHE A 212 14.79 -8.16 -2.21
N SER A 213 15.55 -8.76 -1.29
CA SER A 213 16.89 -9.31 -1.59
C SER A 213 16.89 -10.43 -2.65
N PHE A 214 15.73 -10.95 -3.02
CA PHE A 214 15.54 -11.96 -4.05
C PHE A 214 15.35 -11.40 -5.47
N LEU A 215 15.27 -10.06 -5.62
CA LEU A 215 15.17 -9.39 -6.92
C LEU A 215 16.53 -9.00 -7.52
N ASN A 216 17.63 -9.25 -6.80
CA ASN A 216 19.00 -8.96 -7.24
C ASN A 216 19.70 -10.22 -7.76
#